data_AF-A0A9N8YZ89-F1
#
_entry.id   AF-A0A9N8YZ89-F1
#
_cell.length_a   1.000
_cell.length_b   1.000
_cell.length_c   1.000
_cell.angle_alpha   90.00
_cell.angle_beta   90.00
_cell.angle_gamma   90.00
#
_symmetry.space_group_name_H-M   'P 1'
#
loop_
_entity.id
_entity.type
_entity.pdbx_description
1 polymer ?
#
loop_
_entity_poly.entity_id
_entity_poly.type
_entity_poly.pdbx_seq_one_letter_code
_entity_poly.pdbx_strand_id
1 'polypeptide(L)'
;MRENELYSKACVAGSIRFVVDEADEESVALAEYENFSRNLATILARDRQVVAVTLIPYPNKCEVYIAKNNSWLEEDIVYIDKIKEYVKSLSKDAPIKLNAALERGDVGNLFGDVLEYCSAKIDTRFDKLKDDIKKDIINN
;
A
#
# COMPACT_ATOMS: atom_id res chain seq x y z
N MET A 1 -2.68 -23.10 1.39
CA MET A 1 -4.02 -23.33 0.82
C MET A 1 -4.16 -22.39 -0.36
N ARG A 2 -4.47 -22.93 -1.55
CA ARG A 2 -4.84 -22.21 -2.77
C ARG A 2 -6.34 -22.43 -2.90
N GLU A 3 -7.13 -21.37 -2.91
CA GLU A 3 -8.46 -21.37 -3.53
C GLU A 3 -8.92 -19.93 -3.74
N ASN A 4 -9.09 -19.59 -5.03
CA ASN A 4 -9.77 -18.41 -5.53
C ASN A 4 -11.27 -18.72 -5.49
N GLU A 5 -12.06 -17.85 -4.84
CA GLU A 5 -13.51 -17.58 -5.00
C GLU A 5 -14.00 -17.02 -3.64
N LEU A 6 -14.44 -15.77 -3.47
CA LEU A 6 -15.37 -14.99 -4.27
C LEU A 6 -15.14 -13.48 -4.06
N TYR A 7 -14.62 -12.81 -5.08
CA TYR A 7 -15.10 -11.46 -5.40
C TYR A 7 -16.58 -11.59 -5.77
N SER A 8 -17.48 -11.51 -4.77
CA SER A 8 -18.88 -11.25 -5.06
C SER A 8 -18.99 -9.81 -5.56
N LYS A 9 -19.73 -9.61 -6.66
CA LYS A 9 -20.01 -8.28 -7.23
C LYS A 9 -20.70 -7.31 -6.25
N ALA A 10 -20.96 -7.73 -5.01
CA ALA A 10 -21.52 -6.92 -3.94
C ALA A 10 -20.48 -6.26 -3.00
N CYS A 11 -19.20 -6.67 -3.03
CA CYS A 11 -18.20 -6.16 -2.06
C CYS A 11 -17.40 -4.93 -2.52
N VAL A 12 -17.73 -4.34 -3.67
CA VAL A 12 -17.13 -3.06 -4.13
C VAL A 12 -17.81 -1.84 -3.46
N ALA A 13 -18.88 -2.04 -2.68
CA ALA A 13 -19.65 -0.95 -2.07
C ALA A 13 -19.42 -0.77 -0.55
N GLY A 14 -18.52 -1.54 0.09
CA GLY A 14 -18.31 -1.47 1.55
C GLY A 14 -17.27 -0.43 2.01
N SER A 15 -16.43 0.08 1.12
CA SER A 15 -15.27 0.93 1.46
C SER A 15 -15.50 2.43 1.23
N ILE A 16 -16.76 2.87 1.05
CA ILE A 16 -17.11 4.29 1.09
C ILE A 16 -17.98 4.52 2.32
N ARG A 17 -17.36 4.89 3.46
CA ARG A 17 -18.11 5.44 4.59
C ARG A 17 -18.35 6.92 4.35
N PHE A 18 -19.59 7.24 3.96
CA PHE A 18 -20.15 8.58 4.01
C PHE A 18 -20.50 8.94 5.46
N VAL A 19 -20.15 10.17 5.82
CA VAL A 19 -20.63 10.97 6.97
C VAL A 19 -20.14 10.54 8.36
N VAL A 20 -19.44 11.49 8.96
CA VAL A 20 -18.95 11.58 10.33
C VAL A 20 -20.15 11.68 11.27
N ASP A 21 -20.31 10.72 12.18
CA ASP A 21 -21.07 10.93 13.41
C ASP A 21 -20.29 10.32 14.59
N GLU A 22 -19.98 11.21 15.54
CA GLU A 22 -19.40 11.05 16.89
C GLU A 22 -18.20 10.10 17.08
N ALA A 23 -17.02 10.71 17.29
CA ALA A 23 -15.75 10.04 17.51
C ALA A 23 -15.52 9.72 19.00
N ASP A 24 -15.65 8.44 19.36
CA ASP A 24 -15.09 7.87 20.61
C ASP A 24 -13.58 7.54 20.42
N GLU A 25 -12.81 7.41 21.50
CA GLU A 25 -11.38 7.02 21.46
C GLU A 25 -11.13 5.71 20.67
N GLU A 26 -12.12 4.82 20.60
CA GLU A 26 -12.10 3.60 19.79
C GLU A 26 -12.03 3.90 18.28
N SER A 27 -12.61 5.02 17.84
CA SER A 27 -12.60 5.49 16.45
C SER A 27 -11.22 5.96 15.99
N VAL A 28 -10.38 6.47 16.91
CA VAL A 28 -9.02 6.95 16.59
C VAL A 28 -8.09 5.78 16.28
N ALA A 29 -8.15 4.71 17.08
CA ALA A 29 -7.38 3.49 16.85
C ALA A 29 -7.77 2.81 15.53
N LEU A 30 -9.07 2.75 15.22
CA LEU A 30 -9.58 2.22 13.94
C LEU A 30 -9.03 3.00 12.74
N ALA A 31 -9.05 4.34 12.80
CA ALA A 31 -8.53 5.19 11.74
C ALA A 31 -7.02 5.00 11.50
N GLU A 32 -6.23 4.75 12.55
CA GLU A 32 -4.79 4.47 12.41
C GLU A 32 -4.52 3.16 11.66
N TYR A 33 -5.24 2.08 11.99
CA TYR A 33 -5.13 0.81 11.27
C TYR A 33 -5.64 0.90 9.82
N GLU A 34 -6.72 1.65 9.57
CA GLU A 34 -7.20 1.92 8.21
C GLU A 34 -6.17 2.71 7.39
N ASN A 35 -5.53 3.71 8.00
CA ASN A 35 -4.47 4.47 7.33
C ASN A 35 -3.25 3.58 7.03
N PHE A 36 -2.85 2.73 7.98
CA PHE A 36 -1.71 1.81 7.77
C PHE A 36 -2.00 0.79 6.66
N SER A 37 -3.19 0.16 6.67
CA SER A 37 -3.58 -0.80 5.63
C SER A 37 -3.62 -0.15 4.25
N ARG A 38 -4.19 1.05 4.13
CA ARG A 38 -4.25 1.81 2.87
C ARG A 38 -2.85 2.15 2.34
N ASN A 39 -1.97 2.61 3.21
CA ASN A 39 -0.60 2.95 2.84
C ASN A 39 0.17 1.70 2.40
N LEU A 40 0.01 0.59 3.12
CA LEU A 40 0.63 -0.69 2.75
C LEU A 40 0.11 -1.20 1.40
N ALA A 41 -1.21 -1.15 1.17
CA ALA A 41 -1.79 -1.51 -0.12
C ALA A 41 -1.22 -0.66 -1.26
N THR A 42 -0.99 0.63 -1.02
CA THR A 42 -0.40 1.55 -2.01
C THR A 42 1.02 1.15 -2.38
N ILE A 43 1.84 0.84 -1.37
CA ILE A 43 3.24 0.44 -1.55
C ILE A 43 3.36 -0.90 -2.28
N LEU A 44 2.45 -1.83 -1.99
CA LEU A 44 2.44 -3.16 -2.60
C LEU A 44 1.86 -3.19 -4.03
N ALA A 45 1.24 -2.11 -4.49
CA ALA A 45 0.57 -2.06 -5.79
C ALA A 45 1.49 -1.61 -6.94
N ARG A 46 1.92 -2.58 -7.76
CA ARG A 46 2.66 -2.36 -9.02
C ARG A 46 1.77 -1.77 -10.14
N ASP A 47 2.33 -1.55 -11.33
CA ASP A 47 1.58 -1.00 -12.49
C ASP A 47 0.30 -1.77 -12.78
N ARG A 48 -0.82 -1.04 -12.91
CA ARG A 48 -2.18 -1.55 -13.14
C ARG A 48 -2.66 -2.63 -12.16
N GLN A 49 -1.90 -2.91 -11.10
CA GLN A 49 -2.28 -3.86 -10.07
C GLN A 49 -3.16 -3.19 -9.02
N VAL A 50 -4.13 -3.95 -8.56
CA VAL A 50 -4.97 -3.59 -7.42
C VAL A 50 -4.60 -4.55 -6.30
N VAL A 51 -4.20 -3.99 -5.17
CA VAL A 51 -3.87 -4.73 -3.95
C VAL A 51 -4.89 -4.39 -2.88
N ALA A 52 -5.42 -5.42 -2.23
CA ALA A 52 -6.23 -5.30 -1.03
C ALA A 52 -5.41 -5.78 0.16
N VAL A 53 -5.42 -5.00 1.24
CA VAL A 53 -4.77 -5.33 2.50
C VAL A 53 -5.83 -5.35 3.59
N THR A 54 -5.88 -6.44 4.33
CA THR A 54 -6.65 -6.55 5.56
C THR A 54 -5.69 -6.73 6.73
N LEU A 55 -5.90 -5.94 7.78
CA LEU A 55 -5.14 -6.02 9.01
C LEU A 55 -6.02 -6.55 10.12
N ILE A 56 -5.50 -7.52 10.87
CA ILE A 56 -6.13 -8.03 12.08
C ILE A 56 -5.17 -7.74 13.25
N PRO A 57 -5.44 -6.70 14.05
CA PRO A 57 -4.60 -6.36 15.19
C PRO A 57 -4.82 -7.34 16.35
N TYR A 58 -3.73 -7.68 17.04
CA TYR A 58 -3.69 -8.40 18.31
C TYR A 58 -2.83 -7.63 19.30
N PRO A 59 -2.92 -7.90 20.62
CA PRO A 59 -2.16 -7.14 21.62
C PRO A 59 -0.64 -7.08 21.37
N ASN A 60 -0.05 -8.16 20.81
CA ASN A 60 1.40 -8.28 20.62
C ASN A 60 1.82 -8.49 19.16
N LYS A 61 0.89 -8.50 18.21
CA LYS A 61 1.17 -8.77 16.79
C LYS A 61 0.08 -8.18 15.90
N CYS A 62 0.37 -8.10 14.61
CA CYS A 62 -0.64 -7.81 13.60
C CYS A 62 -0.56 -8.91 12.53
N GLU A 63 -1.71 -9.42 12.12
CA GLU A 63 -1.79 -10.30 10.94
C GLU A 63 -2.18 -9.45 9.73
N VAL A 64 -1.39 -9.59 8.67
CA VAL A 64 -1.58 -8.86 7.41
C VAL A 64 -1.95 -9.87 6.34
N TYR A 65 -3.16 -9.72 5.81
CA TYR A 65 -3.64 -10.49 4.67
C TYR A 65 -3.56 -9.62 3.42
N ILE A 66 -2.93 -10.15 2.37
CA ILE A 66 -2.69 -9.41 1.13
C ILE A 66 -3.31 -10.19 -0.02
N ALA A 67 -4.17 -9.54 -0.78
CA ALA A 67 -4.72 -10.06 -2.03
C ALA A 67 -4.41 -9.10 -3.17
N LYS A 68 -4.29 -9.62 -4.39
CA LYS A 68 -4.13 -8.77 -5.58
C LYS A 68 -4.84 -9.37 -6.78
N ASN A 69 -5.15 -8.54 -7.77
CA ASN A 69 -5.90 -8.94 -8.96
C ASN A 69 -5.12 -9.82 -9.96
N ASN A 70 -3.82 -9.99 -9.78
CA ASN A 70 -2.93 -10.76 -10.66
C ASN A 70 -2.25 -11.91 -9.91
N SER A 71 -1.60 -12.82 -10.64
CA SER A 71 -0.77 -13.87 -10.01
C SER A 71 0.41 -13.29 -9.26
N TRP A 72 0.78 -13.90 -8.14
CA TRP A 72 2.01 -13.59 -7.41
C TRP A 72 3.22 -14.07 -8.21
N LEU A 73 4.15 -13.17 -8.45
CA LEU A 73 5.47 -13.46 -9.02
C LEU A 73 6.47 -13.67 -7.87
N GLU A 74 7.58 -14.32 -8.17
CA GLU A 74 8.65 -14.54 -7.19
C GLU A 74 9.22 -13.21 -6.69
N GLU A 75 9.34 -12.21 -7.56
CA GLU A 75 9.82 -10.88 -7.19
C GLU A 75 8.87 -10.16 -6.23
N ASP A 76 7.56 -10.42 -6.33
CA ASP A 76 6.58 -9.83 -5.42
C ASP A 76 6.73 -10.41 -4.00
N ILE A 77 7.03 -11.70 -3.90
CA ILE A 77 7.25 -12.38 -2.61
C ILE A 77 8.51 -11.81 -1.95
N VAL A 78 9.61 -11.73 -2.71
CA VAL A 78 10.87 -11.12 -2.24
C VAL A 78 10.65 -9.68 -1.80
N TYR A 79 9.88 -8.90 -2.55
CA TYR A 79 9.55 -7.52 -2.21
C TYR A 79 8.73 -7.42 -0.92
N ILE A 80 7.68 -8.24 -0.75
CA ILE A 80 6.87 -8.28 0.47
C ILE A 80 7.73 -8.62 1.69
N ASP A 81 8.65 -9.57 1.56
CA ASP A 81 9.55 -9.93 2.64
C ASP A 81 10.48 -8.78 3.02
N LYS A 82 11.00 -8.02 2.06
CA LYS A 82 11.77 -6.78 2.34
C LYS A 82 10.93 -5.74 3.09
N ILE A 83 9.71 -5.44 2.61
CA ILE A 83 8.81 -4.47 3.26
C ILE A 83 8.49 -4.91 4.69
N LYS A 84 8.26 -6.20 4.92
CA LYS A 84 8.04 -6.76 6.25
C LYS A 84 9.23 -6.54 7.18
N GLU A 85 10.46 -6.74 6.70
CA GLU A 85 11.66 -6.48 7.50
C GLU A 85 11.85 -4.99 7.82
N TYR A 86 11.56 -4.08 6.86
CA TYR A 86 11.57 -2.64 7.13
C TYR A 86 10.55 -2.24 8.19
N VAL A 87 9.30 -2.71 8.07
CA VAL A 87 8.23 -2.41 9.05
C VAL A 87 8.63 -2.91 10.45
N LYS A 88 9.20 -4.11 10.57
CA LYS A 88 9.70 -4.64 11.85
C LYS A 88 10.87 -3.84 12.42
N SER A 89 11.77 -3.37 11.56
CA SER A 89 12.91 -2.55 11.99
C SER A 89 12.43 -1.20 12.51
N LEU A 90 11.49 -0.57 11.81
CA LEU A 90 10.91 0.72 12.18
C LEU A 90 10.06 0.65 13.44
N SER A 91 9.36 -0.47 13.66
CA SER A 91 8.50 -0.63 14.84
C SER A 91 9.27 -0.73 16.16
N LYS A 92 10.57 -1.07 16.15
CA LYS A 92 11.38 -1.20 17.38
C LYS A 92 11.59 0.11 18.12
N ASP A 93 11.63 1.22 17.37
CA ASP A 93 11.90 2.55 17.90
C ASP A 93 10.63 3.42 17.95
N ALA A 94 9.46 2.81 17.75
CA ALA A 94 8.20 3.51 17.79
C ALA A 94 7.81 3.88 19.24
N PRO A 95 7.22 5.07 19.49
CA PRO A 95 6.98 6.16 18.52
C PRO A 95 8.26 6.97 18.23
N ILE A 96 8.52 7.25 16.95
CA ILE A 96 9.68 8.01 16.47
C ILE A 96 9.25 9.32 15.81
N LYS A 97 10.03 10.40 16.01
CA LYS A 97 9.80 11.66 15.28
C LYS A 97 10.17 11.51 13.81
N LEU A 98 9.39 12.13 12.93
CA LEU A 98 9.60 12.03 11.47
C LEU A 98 11.02 12.43 11.04
N ASN A 99 11.57 13.52 11.56
CA ASN A 99 12.93 13.95 11.22
C ASN A 99 13.98 12.90 11.63
N ALA A 100 13.87 12.32 12.82
CA ALA A 100 14.76 11.26 13.28
C ALA A 100 14.57 9.97 12.45
N ALA A 101 13.35 9.67 12.02
CA ALA A 101 13.08 8.53 11.16
C ALA A 101 13.72 8.69 9.77
N LEU A 102 13.65 9.89 9.18
CA LEU A 102 14.22 10.16 7.85
C LEU A 102 15.76 10.04 7.82
N GLU A 103 16.45 10.24 8.94
CA GLU A 103 17.90 10.04 9.05
C GLU A 103 18.29 8.55 9.15
N ARG A 104 17.33 7.63 9.34
CA ARG A 104 17.64 6.20 9.43
C ARG A 104 17.93 5.62 8.05
N GLY A 105 19.02 4.86 7.95
CA GLY A 105 19.39 4.18 6.71
C GLY A 105 18.33 3.18 6.21
N ASP A 106 17.59 2.52 7.11
CA ASP A 106 16.53 1.58 6.72
C ASP A 106 15.29 2.28 6.14
N VAL A 107 15.02 3.53 6.52
CA VAL A 107 14.00 4.38 5.87
C VAL A 107 14.43 4.75 4.46
N GLY A 108 15.70 5.13 4.27
CA GLY A 108 16.25 5.39 2.93
C GLY A 108 16.17 4.17 2.01
N ASN A 109 16.54 2.99 2.53
CA ASN A 109 16.45 1.74 1.77
C ASN A 109 15.01 1.37 1.44
N LEU A 110 14.07 1.53 2.40
CA LEU A 110 12.64 1.35 2.15
C LEU A 110 12.17 2.23 0.98
N PHE A 111 12.50 3.52 0.98
CA PHE A 111 12.15 4.41 -0.14
C PHE A 111 12.72 3.92 -1.47
N GLY A 112 13.98 3.49 -1.49
CA GLY A 112 14.63 2.94 -2.67
C GLY A 112 13.90 1.72 -3.24
N ASP A 113 13.66 0.71 -2.40
CA ASP A 113 12.96 -0.51 -2.82
C ASP A 113 11.51 -0.24 -3.27
N VAL A 114 10.80 0.69 -2.61
CA VAL A 114 9.44 1.09 -3.01
C VAL A 114 9.45 1.76 -4.38
N LEU A 115 10.41 2.66 -4.64
CA LEU A 115 10.56 3.32 -5.93
C LEU A 115 10.91 2.32 -7.04
N GLU A 116 11.83 1.39 -6.76
CA GLU A 116 12.24 0.36 -7.72
C GLU A 116 11.06 -0.55 -8.08
N TYR A 117 10.34 -1.07 -7.08
CA TYR A 117 9.19 -1.95 -7.30
C TYR A 117 8.04 -1.24 -8.04
N CYS A 118 7.80 0.04 -7.74
CA CYS A 118 6.77 0.85 -8.38
C CYS A 118 7.20 1.48 -9.71
N SER A 119 8.45 1.31 -10.16
CA SER A 119 9.02 1.97 -11.36
C SER A 119 8.14 1.83 -12.60
N ALA A 120 7.69 0.61 -12.91
CA ALA A 120 6.82 0.33 -14.06
C ALA A 120 5.52 1.16 -14.06
N LYS A 121 4.98 1.50 -12.88
CA LYS A 121 3.77 2.31 -12.71
C LYS A 121 4.07 3.78 -12.99
N ILE A 122 5.23 4.24 -12.56
CA ILE A 122 5.73 5.59 -12.83
C ILE A 122 5.96 5.74 -14.33
N ASP A 123 6.65 4.80 -14.97
CA ASP A 123 6.92 4.79 -16.41
C ASP A 123 5.63 4.83 -17.22
N THR A 124 4.66 3.96 -16.91
CA THR A 124 3.37 3.91 -17.60
C THR A 124 2.60 5.23 -17.48
N ARG A 125 2.62 5.87 -16.30
CA ARG A 125 2.00 7.19 -16.12
C ARG A 125 2.73 8.27 -16.90
N PHE A 126 4.05 8.20 -16.96
CA PHE A 126 4.88 9.16 -17.68
C PHE A 126 4.67 9.03 -19.19
N ASP A 127 4.57 7.82 -19.73
CA ASP A 127 4.29 7.58 -21.14
C ASP A 127 2.88 8.05 -21.51
N LYS A 128 1.88 7.79 -20.67
CA LYS A 128 0.53 8.34 -20.86
C LYS A 128 0.56 9.87 -20.93
N LEU A 129 1.29 10.52 -20.02
CA LEU A 129 1.42 11.98 -20.02
C LEU A 129 2.06 12.49 -21.32
N LYS A 130 3.11 11.84 -21.82
CA LYS A 130 3.71 12.20 -23.12
C LYS A 130 2.72 12.09 -24.26
N ASP A 131 1.93 11.02 -24.28
CA ASP A 131 0.96 10.78 -25.36
C ASP A 131 -0.18 11.79 -25.33
N ASP A 132 -0.64 12.18 -24.14
CA ASP A 132 -1.67 13.21 -23.98
C ASP A 132 -1.15 14.58 -24.46
N ILE A 133 0.09 14.96 -24.09
CA ILE A 133 0.74 16.19 -24.60
C ILE A 133 0.88 16.18 -26.13
N LYS A 134 1.30 15.05 -26.72
CA LYS A 134 1.42 14.95 -28.20
C LYS A 134 0.08 15.15 -28.90
N LYS A 135 -1.00 14.59 -28.37
CA LYS A 135 -2.35 14.78 -28.93
C LYS A 135 -2.77 16.24 -28.88
N ASP A 136 -2.51 16.93 -27.77
CA ASP A 136 -2.84 18.35 -27.63
C ASP A 136 -2.06 19.23 -28.62
N ILE A 137 -0.80 18.88 -28.92
CA ILE A 137 0.00 19.58 -29.94
C ILE A 137 -0.53 19.31 -31.34
N ILE A 138 -0.90 18.06 -31.67
CA ILE A 138 -1.37 17.68 -33.02
C ILE A 138 -2.76 18.28 -33.33
N ASN A 139 -3.59 18.46 -32.29
CA ASN A 139 -4.96 18.97 -32.44
C ASN A 139 -5.05 20.51 -32.40
N ASN A 140 -3.93 21.23 -32.28
CA ASN A 140 -3.82 22.69 -32.38
C ASN A 140 -3.10 23.10 -33.67
#